data_AF-A0A7J8MBR3-F1
#
_entry.id   AF-A0A7J8MBR3-F1
#
_cell.length_a   1.000
_cell.length_b   1.000
_cell.length_c   1.000
_cell.angle_alpha   90.00
_cell.angle_beta   90.00
_cell.angle_gamma   90.00
#
_symmetry.space_group_name_H-M   'P 1'
#
loop_
_entity.id
_entity.type
_entity.pdbx_description
1 polymer ?
#
loop_
_entity_poly.entity_id
_entity_poly.type
_entity_poly.pdbx_seq_one_letter_code
_entity_poly.pdbx_strand_id
1 'polypeptide(L)'
;MESYIWSSNARPDALHFLVALNFALSFPVARFLLDKFIFRRLSVWLLSNGSAPLRMNEATQVKITKCSESMWKLTYFATVETWVLKITYYEPWFGDSKGYFKDWPNQELK
;
A
#
# COMPACT_ATOMS: atom_id res chain seq x y z
N MET A 1 27.45 -0.24 10.49
CA MET A 1 26.16 0.24 11.02
C MET A 1 25.14 -0.66 10.37
N GLU A 2 24.60 -1.61 11.11
CA GLU A 2 23.73 -2.65 10.56
C GLU A 2 22.50 -2.00 9.92
N SER A 3 22.24 -2.29 8.64
CA SER A 3 21.01 -1.89 7.97
C SER A 3 19.83 -2.53 8.70
N TYR A 4 18.72 -1.78 8.88
CA TYR A 4 17.57 -2.26 9.65
C TYR A 4 17.03 -3.57 9.07
N ILE A 5 17.06 -3.69 7.74
CA ILE A 5 16.64 -4.88 7.00
C ILE A 5 17.52 -6.10 7.30
N TRP A 6 18.82 -5.90 7.55
CA TRP A 6 19.80 -6.98 7.71
C TRP A 6 20.25 -7.21 9.16
N SER A 7 19.90 -6.29 10.07
CA SER A 7 20.22 -6.42 11.51
C SER A 7 19.54 -7.63 12.16
N SER A 8 18.40 -8.09 11.61
CA SER A 8 17.77 -9.34 12.00
C SER A 8 18.32 -10.50 11.18
N ASN A 9 19.54 -10.94 11.49
CA ASN A 9 20.04 -12.27 11.11
C ASN A 9 19.27 -13.38 11.89
N ALA A 10 17.94 -13.27 11.99
CA ALA A 10 17.08 -14.23 12.61
C ALA A 10 16.77 -15.34 11.60
N ARG A 11 17.05 -16.60 11.98
CA ARG A 11 16.61 -17.76 11.19
C ARG A 11 15.11 -17.65 10.93
N PRO A 12 14.63 -17.97 9.71
CA PRO A 12 13.20 -17.93 9.41
C PRO A 12 12.46 -18.89 10.36
N ASP A 13 11.85 -18.32 11.39
CA ASP A 13 11.01 -18.99 12.36
C ASP A 13 9.61 -19.27 11.76
N ALA A 14 8.93 -20.29 12.30
CA ALA A 14 7.59 -20.68 11.88
C ALA A 14 6.57 -19.52 11.97
N LEU A 15 6.85 -18.53 12.82
CA LEU A 15 6.07 -17.31 12.95
C LEU A 15 6.02 -16.47 11.66
N HIS A 16 7.08 -16.45 10.85
CA HIS A 16 7.07 -15.70 9.58
C HIS A 16 6.09 -16.31 8.57
N PHE A 17 5.95 -17.64 8.56
CA PHE A 17 4.93 -18.32 7.75
C PHE A 17 3.51 -18.00 8.22
N LEU A 18 3.30 -17.93 9.54
CA LEU A 18 2.00 -17.55 10.10
C LEU A 18 1.63 -16.11 9.71
N VAL A 19 2.60 -15.19 9.72
CA VAL A 19 2.39 -13.80 9.25
C VAL A 19 1.99 -13.77 7.78
N ALA A 20 2.66 -14.55 6.93
CA ALA A 20 2.31 -14.64 5.50
C ALA A 20 0.90 -15.21 5.28
N LEU A 21 0.52 -16.25 6.03
CA LEU A 21 -0.82 -16.83 5.97
C LEU A 21 -1.89 -15.85 6.44
N ASN A 22 -1.65 -15.16 7.56
CA ASN A 22 -2.54 -14.13 8.06
C ASN A 22 -2.70 -12.99 7.04
N PHE A 23 -1.61 -12.55 6.41
CA PHE A 23 -1.66 -11.55 5.35
C PHE A 23 -2.51 -12.03 4.17
N ALA A 24 -2.27 -13.26 3.68
CA ALA A 24 -3.01 -13.86 2.58
C ALA A 24 -4.52 -13.96 2.84
N LEU A 25 -4.93 -14.29 4.07
CA LEU A 25 -6.34 -14.36 4.47
C LEU A 25 -6.95 -12.98 4.73
N SER A 26 -6.18 -12.07 5.32
CA SER A 26 -6.63 -10.71 5.62
C SER A 26 -6.88 -9.88 4.35
N PHE A 27 -6.13 -10.12 3.27
CA PHE A 27 -6.21 -9.35 2.04
C PHE A 27 -7.60 -9.41 1.35
N PRO A 28 -8.20 -10.57 1.06
CA PRO A 28 -9.55 -10.63 0.49
C PRO A 28 -10.61 -10.07 1.45
N VAL A 29 -10.44 -10.26 2.76
CA VAL A 29 -11.35 -9.72 3.78
C VAL A 29 -11.29 -8.19 3.78
N ALA A 30 -10.09 -7.60 3.79
CA ALA A 30 -9.88 -6.16 3.71
C ALA A 30 -10.45 -5.59 2.41
N ARG A 31 -10.20 -6.25 1.27
CA ARG A 31 -10.78 -5.86 -0.02
C ARG A 31 -12.31 -5.82 0.04
N PHE A 32 -12.94 -6.87 0.58
CA PHE A 32 -14.38 -6.94 0.71
C PHE A 32 -14.95 -5.85 1.63
N LEU A 33 -14.34 -5.63 2.80
CA LEU A 33 -14.79 -4.62 3.76
C LEU A 33 -14.64 -3.21 3.19
N LEU A 34 -13.48 -2.89 2.60
CA LEU A 34 -13.22 -1.58 2.00
C LEU A 34 -14.16 -1.29 0.84
N ASP A 35 -14.39 -2.25 -0.05
CA ASP A 35 -15.30 -2.08 -1.19
C ASP A 35 -16.75 -1.84 -0.73
N LYS A 36 -17.23 -2.67 0.19
CA LYS A 36 -18.62 -2.61 0.67
C LYS A 36 -18.93 -1.37 1.51
N PHE A 37 -18.03 -0.98 2.40
CA PHE A 37 -18.30 0.08 3.37
C PHE A 37 -17.74 1.45 2.97
N ILE A 38 -16.57 1.49 2.32
CA ILE A 38 -15.85 2.74 2.07
C ILE A 38 -15.97 3.13 0.61
N PHE A 39 -15.46 2.32 -0.32
CA PHE A 39 -15.37 2.70 -1.72
C PHE A 39 -16.73 2.91 -2.34
N ARG A 40 -17.70 2.01 -2.14
CA ARG A 40 -19.04 2.19 -2.69
C ARG A 40 -19.71 3.48 -2.19
N ARG A 41 -19.54 3.82 -0.90
CA ARG A 41 -20.09 5.06 -0.32
C ARG A 41 -19.37 6.29 -0.86
N LEU A 42 -18.04 6.26 -0.93
CA LEU A 42 -17.23 7.35 -1.46
C LEU A 42 -17.48 7.56 -2.95
N SER A 43 -17.62 6.50 -3.75
CA SER A 43 -17.95 6.60 -5.17
C SER A 43 -19.32 7.24 -5.36
N VAL A 44 -20.35 6.84 -4.59
CA VAL A 44 -21.66 7.50 -4.63
C VAL A 44 -21.54 8.97 -4.24
N TRP A 45 -20.83 9.27 -3.15
CA TRP A 45 -20.65 10.64 -2.66
C TRP A 45 -19.93 11.52 -3.70
N LEU A 46 -18.79 11.06 -4.23
CA LEU A 46 -18.01 11.75 -5.27
C LEU A 46 -18.83 12.00 -6.54
N LEU A 47 -19.62 11.02 -6.97
CA LEU A 47 -20.46 11.15 -8.17
C LEU A 47 -21.72 12.01 -7.93
N SER A 48 -22.18 12.10 -6.69
CA SER A 48 -23.39 12.86 -6.31
C SER A 48 -23.18 14.35 -6.12
N ASN A 49 -21.93 14.83 -6.16
CA ASN A 49 -21.54 16.19 -5.81
C ASN A 49 -22.28 17.26 -6.64
N GLY A 50 -23.43 17.71 -6.15
CA GLY A 50 -24.24 18.81 -6.69
C GLY A 50 -25.53 18.43 -7.44
N SER A 51 -25.83 17.15 -7.68
CA SER A 51 -27.07 16.76 -8.38
C SER A 51 -28.06 16.03 -7.47
N ALA A 52 -29.32 16.45 -7.57
CA ALA A 52 -30.50 15.85 -6.94
C ALA A 52 -30.52 14.31 -7.08
N PRO A 53 -31.25 13.56 -6.23
CA PRO A 53 -30.99 12.15 -5.95
C PRO A 53 -30.75 11.38 -7.25
N LEU A 54 -29.49 10.96 -7.43
CA LEU A 54 -29.00 10.30 -8.63
C LEU A 54 -29.98 9.19 -8.98
N ARG A 55 -30.78 9.38 -10.05
CA ARG A 55 -31.63 8.29 -10.53
C ARG A 55 -30.68 7.14 -10.83
N MET A 56 -30.88 6.05 -10.11
CA MET A 56 -29.97 4.93 -10.06
C MET A 56 -30.10 4.13 -11.36
N ASN A 57 -29.64 4.74 -12.45
CA ASN A 57 -29.63 4.16 -13.79
C ASN A 57 -28.46 3.17 -13.90
N GLU A 58 -28.55 2.19 -14.79
CA GLU A 58 -27.48 1.23 -15.03
C GLU A 58 -26.13 1.92 -15.33
N ALA A 59 -26.17 3.02 -16.10
CA ALA A 59 -24.99 3.82 -16.41
C ALA A 59 -24.30 4.39 -15.15
N THR A 60 -25.08 4.76 -14.12
CA THR A 60 -24.56 5.26 -12.84
C THR A 60 -23.95 4.13 -12.02
N GLN A 61 -24.58 2.96 -11.99
CA GLN A 61 -24.03 1.78 -11.30
C GLN A 61 -22.69 1.35 -11.90
N VAL A 62 -22.58 1.31 -13.24
CA VAL A 62 -21.32 1.01 -13.93
C VAL A 62 -20.22 2.00 -13.57
N LYS A 63 -20.54 3.30 -13.48
CA LYS A 63 -19.57 4.33 -13.05
C LYS A 63 -19.13 4.14 -11.59
N ILE A 64 -20.07 3.81 -10.70
CA ILE A 64 -19.76 3.54 -9.28
C ILE A 64 -18.80 2.34 -9.17
N THR A 65 -19.08 1.23 -9.85
CA THR A 65 -18.21 0.04 -9.83
C THR A 65 -16.82 0.34 -10.41
N LYS A 66 -16.73 1.11 -11.50
CA LYS A 66 -15.43 1.53 -12.05
C LYS A 66 -14.66 2.44 -11.09
N CYS A 67 -15.36 3.36 -10.43
CA CYS A 67 -14.76 4.25 -9.44
C CYS A 67 -14.25 3.46 -8.23
N SER A 68 -15.05 2.54 -7.67
CA SER A 68 -14.63 1.72 -6.52
C SER A 68 -13.44 0.83 -6.86
N GLU A 69 -13.41 0.26 -8.06
CA GLU A 69 -12.26 -0.51 -8.55
C GLU A 69 -11.00 0.34 -8.68
N SER A 70 -11.13 1.58 -9.15
CA SER A 70 -10.00 2.52 -9.21
C SER A 70 -9.52 2.93 -7.82
N MET A 71 -10.43 3.11 -6.85
CA MET A 71 -10.09 3.47 -5.47
C MET A 71 -9.34 2.35 -4.77
N TRP A 72 -9.71 1.09 -5.03
CA TRP A 72 -8.95 -0.06 -4.54
C TRP A 72 -7.52 -0.05 -5.08
N LYS A 73 -7.35 0.14 -6.39
CA LYS A 73 -6.01 0.22 -7.02
C LYS A 73 -5.17 1.32 -6.39
N LEU A 74 -5.75 2.52 -6.23
CA LEU A 74 -5.07 3.64 -5.57
C LEU A 74 -4.65 3.27 -4.14
N THR A 75 -5.57 2.70 -3.35
CA THR A 75 -5.30 2.31 -1.96
C THR A 75 -4.18 1.28 -1.90
N TYR A 76 -4.19 0.29 -2.80
CA TYR A 76 -3.16 -0.74 -2.89
C TYR A 76 -1.78 -0.12 -3.18
N PHE A 77 -1.66 0.67 -4.26
CA PHE A 77 -0.40 1.30 -4.63
C PHE A 77 0.11 2.27 -3.57
N ALA A 78 -0.76 3.15 -3.05
CA ALA A 78 -0.39 4.08 -1.99
C ALA A 78 0.06 3.36 -0.71
N THR A 79 -0.58 2.23 -0.36
CA THR A 79 -0.16 1.43 0.80
C THR A 79 1.21 0.82 0.56
N VAL A 80 1.43 0.19 -0.60
CA VAL A 80 2.73 -0.39 -0.96
C VAL A 80 3.82 0.68 -0.95
N GLU A 81 3.60 1.83 -1.58
CA GLU A 81 4.53 2.96 -1.60
C GLU A 81 4.82 3.47 -0.19
N THR A 82 3.80 3.62 0.66
CA THR A 82 3.97 4.05 2.06
C THR A 82 4.83 3.05 2.85
N TRP A 83 4.64 1.75 2.63
CA TRP A 83 5.45 0.71 3.26
C TRP A 83 6.89 0.72 2.77
N VAL A 84 7.10 0.84 1.46
CA VAL A 84 8.43 0.98 0.87
C VAL A 84 9.13 2.20 1.45
N LEU A 85 8.48 3.37 1.41
CA LEU A 85 9.02 4.61 1.99
C LEU A 85 9.34 4.48 3.47
N LYS A 86 8.48 3.82 4.25
CA LYS A 86 8.71 3.58 5.67
C LYS A 86 9.92 2.70 5.91
N ILE A 87 10.09 1.62 5.15
CA ILE A 87 11.24 0.72 5.28
C ILE A 87 12.52 1.44 4.86
N THR A 88 12.51 2.15 3.73
CA THR A 88 13.67 2.90 3.26
C THR A 88 14.02 4.08 4.15
N TYR A 89 13.05 4.70 4.82
CA TYR A 89 13.30 5.82 5.73
C TYR A 89 14.25 5.47 6.89
N TYR A 90 14.20 4.23 7.39
CA TYR A 90 15.10 3.77 8.45
C TYR A 90 16.49 3.38 7.96
N GLU A 91 16.71 3.37 6.65
CA GLU A 91 18.00 3.03 6.09
C GLU A 91 18.94 4.25 6.05
N PRO A 92 20.21 4.09 6.46
CA PRO A 92 21.16 5.21 6.58
C PRO A 92 21.46 5.88 5.23
N TRP A 93 21.31 5.15 4.13
CA TRP A 93 21.55 5.65 2.77
C TRP A 93 20.39 6.47 2.19
N PHE A 94 19.22 6.49 2.83
CA PHE A 94 18.06 7.24 2.33
C PHE A 94 18.19 8.75 2.60
N GLY A 95 18.80 9.12 3.73
CA GLY A 95 19.01 10.51 4.13
C GLY A 95 20.42 11.06 3.85
N ASP A 96 21.42 10.19 3.75
CA ASP A 96 22.81 10.58 3.52
C ASP A 96 23.38 9.86 2.29
N SER A 97 23.73 10.65 1.27
CA SER A 97 24.35 10.14 0.04
C SER A 97 25.70 9.49 0.31
N LYS A 98 26.43 9.89 1.37
CA LYS A 98 27.67 9.20 1.77
C LYS A 98 27.39 7.80 2.31
N GLY A 99 26.26 7.61 2.98
CA GLY A 99 25.81 6.30 3.45
C GLY A 99 25.44 5.35 2.32
N TYR A 100 25.00 5.87 1.16
CA TYR A 100 24.65 5.07 -0.02
C TYR A 100 25.85 4.41 -0.69
N PHE A 101 26.98 5.12 -0.75
CA PHE A 101 28.21 4.62 -1.40
C PHE A 101 29.18 3.94 -0.42
N LYS A 102 28.89 3.99 0.88
CA LYS A 102 29.71 3.37 1.90
C LYS A 102 29.71 1.85 1.72
N ASP A 103 30.89 1.23 1.74
CA ASP A 103 31.08 -0.21 1.51
C ASP A 103 30.75 -0.68 0.07
N TRP A 104 30.50 0.23 -0.89
CA TRP A 104 30.32 -0.12 -2.30
C TRP A 104 31.67 -0.27 -3.01
N PRO A 105 31.98 -1.43 -3.63
CA PRO A 105 33.29 -1.66 -4.24
C PRO A 105 33.48 -0.69 -5.41
N ASN A 106 34.50 0.19 -5.34
CA ASN A 106 34.85 1.02 -6.49
C ASN A 106 34.40 2.50 -6.43
N GLN A 107 33.47 2.88 -5.54
CA GLN A 107 32.70 4.13 -5.72
C GLN A 107 32.44 4.94 -4.44
N GLU A 108 33.29 4.80 -3.41
CA GLU A 108 33.17 5.67 -2.24
C GLU A 108 33.38 7.15 -2.64
N LEU A 109 32.45 8.01 -2.23
CA LEU A 109 32.54 9.46 -2.48
C LEU A 109 33.74 10.02 -1.70
N LYS A 110 34.69 10.64 -2.42
CA LYS A 110 35.90 11.27 -1.87
C LYS A 110 35.59 12.57 -1.13
#